data_AF-A0A951F9A5-F1
#
_entry.id   AF-A0A951F9A5-F1
#
_cell.length_a   1.000
_cell.length_b   1.000
_cell.length_c   1.000
_cell.angle_alpha   90.00
_cell.angle_beta   90.00
_cell.angle_gamma   90.00
#
_symmetry.space_group_name_H-M   'P 1'
#
loop_
_entity.id
_entity.type
_entity.pdbx_description
1 polymer ?
#
loop_
_entity_poly.entity_id
_entity_poly.type
_entity_poly.pdbx_seq_one_letter_code
_entity_poly.pdbx_strand_id
1 'polypeptide(L)' 'VAAMAAVGLDGIEALYSGHSSEQQQFYSELAQRHGLLITAGSDSHHPAQGLRGRPARDCAAFLARFGIAFE' A
#
# COMPACT_ATOMS: atom_id res chain seq x y z
N VAL A 1 9.95 9.26 5.77
CA VAL A 1 10.03 7.80 5.50
C VAL A 1 11.39 7.21 5.87
N ALA A 2 12.52 7.69 5.34
CA ALA A 2 13.85 7.12 5.61
C ALA A 2 14.16 6.84 7.11
N ALA A 3 13.90 7.80 8.00
CA ALA A 3 14.11 7.60 9.44
C ALA A 3 13.24 6.49 10.04
N MET A 4 12.01 6.32 9.54
CA MET A 4 11.11 5.24 9.97
C MET A 4 11.56 3.88 9.41
N ALA A 5 11.98 3.84 8.15
CA ALA A 5 12.57 2.65 7.54
C ALA A 5 13.83 2.20 8.31
N ALA A 6 14.68 3.14 8.72
CA ALA A 6 15.88 2.87 9.50
C ALA A 6 15.60 2.26 10.88
N VAL A 7 14.40 2.46 11.44
CA VAL A 7 13.98 1.86 12.72
C VAL A 7 13.01 0.67 12.55
N GLY A 8 12.86 0.16 11.33
CA GLY A 8 12.12 -1.09 11.07
C GLY A 8 10.69 -0.93 10.58
N LEU A 9 10.33 0.17 9.94
CA LEU A 9 9.05 0.25 9.20
C LEU A 9 9.02 -0.81 8.09
N ASP A 10 8.01 -1.69 8.08
CA ASP A 10 7.89 -2.78 7.08
C ASP A 10 7.25 -2.35 5.76
N GLY A 11 6.35 -1.36 5.78
CA GLY A 11 5.50 -1.03 4.63
C GLY A 11 4.87 0.36 4.70
N ILE A 12 4.30 0.78 3.58
CA ILE A 12 3.56 2.05 3.45
C ILE A 12 2.33 1.85 2.58
N GLU A 13 1.24 2.54 2.92
CA GLU A 13 0.08 2.63 2.06
C GLU A 13 0.36 3.56 0.89
N ALA A 14 0.87 2.99 -0.21
CA ALA A 14 1.15 3.76 -1.42
C ALA A 14 -0.11 3.93 -2.29
N LEU A 15 -1.04 2.98 -2.21
CA LEU A 15 -2.22 2.89 -3.07
C LEU A 15 -3.49 3.32 -2.33
N TYR A 16 -3.46 4.47 -1.66
CA TYR A 16 -4.64 5.05 -1.02
C TYR A 16 -5.64 5.58 -2.07
N SER A 17 -6.94 5.33 -1.89
CA SER A 17 -7.97 5.68 -2.89
C SER A 17 -8.21 7.18 -3.07
N GLY A 18 -7.85 8.00 -2.07
CA GLY A 18 -7.94 9.46 -2.15
C GLY A 18 -6.75 10.14 -2.84
N HIS A 19 -5.68 9.41 -3.15
CA HIS A 19 -4.51 9.96 -3.84
C HIS A 19 -4.69 10.00 -5.36
N SER A 20 -4.16 11.05 -6.01
CA SER A 20 -4.00 11.09 -7.47
C SER A 20 -3.05 10.00 -7.97
N SER A 21 -3.03 9.76 -9.28
CA SER A 21 -2.07 8.85 -9.92
C SER A 21 -0.61 9.21 -9.60
N GLU A 22 -0.28 10.49 -9.64
CA GLU A 22 1.07 11.00 -9.40
C GLU A 22 1.47 10.80 -7.94
N GLN A 23 0.53 10.98 -7.01
CA GLN A 23 0.76 10.72 -5.59
C GLN A 23 0.98 9.23 -5.32
N GLN A 24 0.15 8.35 -5.91
CA GLN A 24 0.32 6.90 -5.78
C GLN A 24 1.67 6.44 -6.36
N GLN A 25 2.07 6.99 -7.51
CA GLN A 25 3.38 6.74 -8.12
C GLN A 25 4.51 7.20 -7.19
N PHE A 26 4.44 8.43 -6.66
CA PHE A 26 5.44 8.97 -5.75
C PHE A 26 5.66 8.08 -4.52
N TYR A 27 4.58 7.61 -3.88
CA TYR A 27 4.69 6.73 -2.71
C TYR A 27 5.16 5.32 -3.07
N SER A 28 4.81 4.81 -4.25
CA SER A 28 5.30 3.52 -4.74
C SER A 28 6.81 3.55 -4.99
N GLU A 29 7.31 4.62 -5.61
CA GLU A 29 8.75 4.85 -5.79
C GLU A 29 9.47 5.07 -4.46
N LEU A 30 8.84 5.74 -3.51
CA LEU A 30 9.38 5.91 -2.16
C LEU A 30 9.46 4.56 -1.42
N ALA A 31 8.46 3.70 -1.57
CA ALA A 31 8.46 2.35 -1.01
C ALA A 31 9.61 1.52 -1.61
N GLN A 32 9.74 1.53 -2.94
CA GLN A 32 10.80 0.82 -3.66
C GLN A 32 12.20 1.29 -3.22
N ARG A 33 12.42 2.60 -3.12
CA ARG A 33 13.71 3.18 -2.70
C ARG A 33 14.14 2.75 -1.30
N HIS A 34 13.20 2.44 -0.42
CA HIS A 34 13.47 2.08 0.97
C HIS A 34 13.20 0.61 1.29
N GLY A 35 12.91 -0.23 0.28
CA GLY A 35 12.61 -1.65 0.49
C GLY A 35 11.33 -1.91 1.29
N LEU A 36 10.39 -0.97 1.26
CA LEU A 36 9.12 -1.08 1.98
C LEU A 36 8.09 -1.84 1.16
N LEU A 37 7.24 -2.61 1.83
CA LEU A 37 6.09 -3.27 1.22
C LEU A 37 5.02 -2.24 0.85
N ILE A 38 4.44 -2.39 -0.34
CA ILE A 38 3.31 -1.59 -0.80
C ILE A 38 2.02 -2.18 -0.23
N THR A 39 1.22 -1.33 0.42
CA THR A 39 -0.13 -1.67 0.88
C THR A 39 -1.19 -0.74 0.26
N ALA A 40 -2.46 -1.11 0.43
CA ALA A 40 -3.62 -0.39 -0.06
C ALA A 40 -4.77 -0.48 0.95
N GLY A 41 -5.60 0.56 1.00
CA GLY A 41 -6.78 0.63 1.83
C GLY A 41 -7.80 1.60 1.23
N SER A 42 -9.08 1.31 1.48
CA SER A 42 -10.17 2.20 1.05
C SER A 42 -10.38 3.36 2.03
N ASP A 43 -9.92 3.20 3.27
CA ASP A 43 -10.21 4.09 4.39
C ASP A 43 -11.71 4.34 4.59
N SER A 44 -12.51 3.29 4.46
CA SER A 44 -13.98 3.39 4.56
C SER A 44 -14.43 3.60 6.00
N HIS A 45 -15.23 4.65 6.21
CA HIS A 45 -15.76 5.03 7.53
C HIS A 45 -17.30 4.98 7.61
N HIS A 46 -18.00 4.81 6.49
CA HIS A 46 -19.46 4.73 6.48
C HIS A 46 -19.99 3.90 5.30
N PRO A 47 -21.00 3.02 5.51
CA PRO A 47 -21.52 2.16 4.45
C PRO A 47 -22.04 2.91 3.22
N ALA A 48 -22.52 4.15 3.38
CA ALA A 48 -23.04 4.95 2.27
C ALA A 48 -21.96 5.49 1.31
N GLN A 49 -20.67 5.42 1.67
CA GLN A 49 -19.58 5.99 0.86
C GLN A 49 -19.01 5.00 -0.18
N GLY A 50 -19.52 3.77 -0.20
CA GLY A 50 -19.05 2.70 -1.07
C GLY A 50 -17.65 2.20 -0.71
N LEU A 51 -17.33 0.97 -1.09
CA LEU A 51 -15.98 0.40 -0.93
C LEU A 51 -15.17 0.66 -2.20
N ARG A 52 -14.02 1.33 -2.06
CA ARG A 52 -13.02 1.47 -3.12
C ARG A 52 -11.91 0.44 -2.93
N GLY A 53 -12.21 -0.80 -3.34
CA GLY A 53 -11.25 -1.90 -3.28
C GLY A 53 -10.11 -1.75 -4.30
N ARG A 54 -9.02 -2.51 -4.09
CA ARG A 54 -7.90 -2.63 -5.01
C ARG A 54 -7.63 -4.10 -5.34
N PRO A 55 -7.13 -4.41 -6.55
CA PRO A 55 -6.66 -5.74 -6.88
C PRO A 55 -5.58 -6.21 -5.89
N ALA A 56 -5.74 -7.41 -5.34
CA ALA A 56 -4.79 -7.96 -4.36
C ALA A 56 -3.36 -8.07 -4.91
N ARG A 57 -3.22 -8.32 -6.22
CA ARG A 57 -1.93 -8.34 -6.93
C ARG A 57 -1.11 -7.05 -6.76
N ASP A 58 -1.77 -5.90 -6.55
CA ASP A 58 -1.09 -4.62 -6.39
C ASP A 58 -0.34 -4.53 -5.04
N CYS A 59 -0.67 -5.43 -4.10
CA CYS A 59 0.00 -5.59 -2.81
C CYS A 59 0.58 -7.01 -2.63
N ALA A 60 0.93 -7.69 -3.73
CA ALA A 60 1.32 -9.11 -3.70
C ALA A 60 2.49 -9.39 -2.74
N ALA A 61 3.53 -8.54 -2.72
CA ALA A 61 4.68 -8.72 -1.82
C ALA A 61 4.29 -8.62 -0.33
N PHE A 62 3.37 -7.70 -0.01
CA PHE A 62 2.82 -7.59 1.34
C PHE A 62 2.03 -8.85 1.71
N LEU A 63 1.16 -9.31 0.83
CA LEU A 63 0.30 -10.48 1.08
C LEU A 63 1.12 -11.78 1.18
N ALA A 64 2.15 -11.93 0.35
CA ALA A 64 3.08 -13.06 0.40
C ALA A 64 3.84 -13.15 1.74
N ARG A 65 4.15 -12.01 2.40
CA ARG A 65 4.77 -12.01 3.75
C ARG A 65 3.89 -12.70 4.80
N PHE A 66 2.59 -12.76 4.58
CA PHE A 66 1.62 -13.46 5.43
C PHE A 66 1.16 -14.80 4.86
N GLY A 67 1.85 -15.34 3.85
CA GLY A 67 1.51 -16.62 3.24
C GLY A 67 0.25 -16.60 2.37
N ILE A 68 -0.23 -15.41 1.96
CA ILE A 68 -1.37 -15.26 1.07
C ILE A 68 -0.85 -15.18 -0.36
N ALA A 69 -1.05 -16.24 -1.14
CA ALA A 69 -0.72 -16.32 -2.56
C ALA A 69 -1.99 -16.26 -3.42
N PHE A 70 -1.81 -15.88 -4.68
CA PHE A 70 -2.87 -15.89 -5.69
C PHE A 70 -2.53 -16.94 -6.74
N GLU A 71 -3.55 -17.63 -7.27
CA GLU A 71 -3.43 -18.50 -8.45
C GLU A 71 -3.25 -17.70 -9.74
#